data_AF-A0A5A4MHE2-F1
#
_entry.id   AF-A0A5A4MHE2-F1
#
_cell.length_a   1.000
_cell.length_b   1.000
_cell.length_c   1.000
_cell.angle_alpha   90.00
_cell.angle_beta   90.00
_cell.angle_gamma   90.00
#
_symmetry.space_group_name_H-M   'P 1'
#
loop_
_entity.id
_entity.type
_entity.pdbx_description
1 polymer ?
#
loop_
_entity_poly.entity_id
_entity_poly.type
_entity_poly.pdbx_seq_one_letter_code
_entity_poly.pdbx_strand_id
1 'polypeptide(L)'
;NLIFTISLLLGTTITISSNHWITAWTGLEINTLAILPLISKSHHPRAIEAATKYFLTQAAASALVLFSSMANAWQTGQWDITQLTDPTSCLILTSAVAIKLGLVPFHFWFPEVLQGSPLTTGLLLSTIMKLPPITLLYMTSPSLNPTLLTTLAILSAALGGWMGL
;
A
#
# COMPACT_ATOMS: atom_id res chain seq x y z
N ASN A 1 5.43 -3.04 -21.43
CA ASN A 1 5.67 -1.71 -20.80
C ASN A 1 4.42 -0.83 -20.81
N LEU A 2 3.90 -0.44 -21.97
CA LEU A 2 2.74 0.47 -22.05
C LEU A 2 1.50 -0.05 -21.29
N ILE A 3 1.14 -1.33 -21.48
CA ILE A 3 0.00 -1.95 -20.80
C ILE A 3 0.16 -1.84 -19.27
N PHE A 4 1.34 -2.18 -18.74
CA PHE A 4 1.63 -2.12 -17.31
C PHE A 4 1.57 -0.69 -16.74
N THR A 5 2.09 0.30 -17.47
CA THR A 5 2.02 1.70 -17.03
C THR A 5 0.59 2.24 -17.07
N ILE A 6 -0.20 1.88 -18.08
CA ILE A 6 -1.61 2.27 -18.15
C ILE A 6 -2.40 1.58 -17.03
N SER A 7 -2.15 0.30 -16.76
CA SER A 7 -2.81 -0.40 -15.66
C SER A 7 -2.46 0.18 -14.30
N LEU A 8 -1.22 0.65 -14.08
CA LEU A 8 -0.85 1.37 -12.85
C LEU A 8 -1.65 2.66 -12.69
N LEU A 9 -1.74 3.47 -13.76
CA LEU A 9 -2.55 4.68 -13.72
C LEU A 9 -4.02 4.34 -13.46
N LEU A 10 -4.56 3.33 -14.14
CA LEU A 10 -5.94 2.89 -13.96
C LEU A 10 -6.22 2.37 -12.55
N GLY A 11 -5.33 1.56 -11.97
CA GLY A 11 -5.49 1.09 -10.59
C GLY A 11 -5.45 2.25 -9.59
N THR A 12 -4.54 3.21 -9.80
CA THR A 12 -4.50 4.43 -8.96
C THR A 12 -5.77 5.26 -9.08
N THR A 13 -6.29 5.49 -10.28
CA THR A 13 -7.51 6.30 -10.47
C THR A 13 -8.75 5.60 -9.89
N ILE A 14 -8.85 4.27 -10.04
CA ILE A 14 -9.93 3.49 -9.42
C ILE A 14 -9.93 3.67 -7.90
N THR A 15 -8.79 3.52 -7.22
CA THR A 15 -8.72 3.67 -5.76
C THR A 15 -9.00 5.11 -5.31
N ILE A 16 -8.56 6.11 -6.06
CA ILE A 16 -8.77 7.53 -5.69
C ILE A 16 -10.23 7.95 -5.86
N SER A 17 -10.92 7.41 -6.87
CA SER A 17 -12.32 7.76 -7.18
C SER A 17 -13.36 6.86 -6.51
N SER A 18 -12.93 5.78 -5.85
CA SER A 18 -13.84 4.82 -5.22
C SER A 18 -14.47 5.36 -3.95
N ASN A 19 -15.75 5.06 -3.73
CA ASN A 19 -16.45 5.25 -2.45
C ASN A 19 -16.72 3.93 -1.72
N HIS A 20 -16.47 2.78 -2.35
CA HIS A 20 -16.79 1.45 -1.83
C HIS A 20 -15.50 0.65 -1.62
N TRP A 21 -15.40 -0.08 -0.51
CA TRP A 21 -14.19 -0.84 -0.14
C TRP A 21 -13.72 -1.83 -1.22
N ILE A 22 -14.64 -2.61 -1.80
CA ILE A 22 -14.28 -3.57 -2.87
C ILE A 22 -13.64 -2.90 -4.09
N THR A 23 -14.13 -1.73 -4.51
CA THR A 23 -13.60 -1.03 -5.69
C THR A 23 -12.26 -0.36 -5.38
N ALA A 24 -12.10 0.18 -4.16
CA ALA A 24 -10.80 0.63 -3.70
C ALA A 24 -9.77 -0.51 -3.73
N TRP A 25 -10.15 -1.68 -3.21
CA TRP A 25 -9.30 -2.86 -3.17
C TRP A 25 -8.94 -3.38 -4.56
N THR A 26 -9.88 -3.44 -5.51
CA THR A 26 -9.54 -3.85 -6.89
C THR A 26 -8.53 -2.90 -7.53
N GLY A 27 -8.64 -1.59 -7.31
CA GLY A 27 -7.63 -0.63 -7.77
C GLY A 27 -6.24 -0.88 -7.17
N LEU A 28 -6.19 -1.23 -5.88
CA LEU A 28 -4.94 -1.61 -5.20
C LEU A 28 -4.35 -2.91 -5.78
N GLU A 29 -5.16 -3.93 -6.07
CA GLU A 29 -4.69 -5.18 -6.69
C GLU A 29 -4.21 -5.00 -8.13
N ILE A 30 -4.87 -4.14 -8.91
CA ILE A 30 -4.39 -3.81 -10.25
C ILE A 30 -3.00 -3.19 -10.15
N ASN A 31 -2.77 -2.31 -9.18
CA ASN A 31 -1.45 -1.70 -8.95
C ASN A 31 -0.39 -2.72 -8.52
N THR A 32 -0.71 -3.63 -7.59
CA THR A 32 0.24 -4.66 -7.14
C THR A 32 0.64 -5.59 -8.27
N LEU A 33 -0.30 -6.05 -9.09
CA LEU A 33 -0.02 -6.96 -10.20
C LEU A 33 0.68 -6.26 -11.36
N ALA A 34 0.31 -5.01 -11.68
CA ALA A 34 0.86 -4.27 -12.80
C ALA A 34 2.34 -3.90 -12.64
N ILE A 35 2.82 -3.66 -11.42
CA ILE A 35 4.21 -3.27 -11.18
C ILE A 35 5.18 -4.46 -11.19
N LEU A 36 4.72 -5.70 -10.92
CA LEU A 36 5.59 -6.88 -10.82
C LEU A 36 6.47 -7.11 -12.07
N PRO A 37 5.93 -7.10 -13.30
CA PRO A 37 6.74 -7.29 -14.51
C PRO A 37 7.71 -6.13 -14.76
N LEU A 38 7.44 -4.96 -14.19
CA LEU A 38 8.33 -3.81 -14.27
C LEU A 38 9.51 -3.96 -13.31
N ILE A 39 9.29 -4.48 -12.09
CA ILE A 39 10.37 -4.79 -11.13
C ILE A 39 11.29 -5.88 -11.69
N SER A 40 10.74 -6.98 -12.23
CA SER A 40 11.52 -8.11 -12.74
C SER A 40 12.04 -7.94 -14.17
N LYS A 41 11.95 -6.74 -14.75
CA LYS A 41 12.26 -6.45 -16.17
C LYS A 41 13.67 -6.85 -16.61
N SER A 42 14.66 -6.75 -15.73
CA SER A 42 16.05 -7.11 -16.07
C SER A 42 16.30 -8.63 -16.05
N HIS A 43 15.36 -9.42 -15.53
CA HIS A 43 15.48 -10.87 -15.31
C HIS A 43 16.70 -11.33 -14.49
N HIS A 44 17.41 -10.39 -13.84
CA HIS A 44 18.51 -10.70 -12.94
C HIS A 44 17.97 -11.37 -11.67
N PRO A 45 18.67 -12.34 -11.05
CA PRO A 45 18.21 -13.00 -9.82
C PRO A 45 17.77 -12.04 -8.72
N ARG A 46 18.51 -10.93 -8.54
CA ARG A 46 18.16 -9.85 -7.61
C ARG A 46 16.83 -9.16 -7.93
N ALA A 47 16.52 -8.96 -9.21
CA ALA A 47 15.26 -8.34 -9.63
C ALA A 47 14.07 -9.27 -9.41
N ILE A 48 14.30 -10.58 -9.57
CA ILE A 48 13.29 -11.62 -9.26
C ILE A 48 13.06 -11.66 -7.75
N GLU A 49 14.11 -11.63 -6.93
CA GLU A 49 14.00 -11.57 -5.46
C GLU A 49 13.28 -10.29 -4.99
N ALA A 50 13.57 -9.14 -5.59
CA ALA A 50 12.84 -7.91 -5.33
C ALA A 50 11.34 -8.06 -5.67
N ALA A 51 11.02 -8.64 -6.83
CA ALA A 51 9.63 -8.86 -7.23
C ALA A 51 8.89 -9.81 -6.27
N THR A 52 9.53 -10.87 -5.77
CA THR A 52 8.91 -11.80 -4.82
C THR A 52 8.71 -11.16 -3.44
N LYS A 53 9.69 -10.41 -2.92
CA LYS A 53 9.56 -9.64 -1.68
C LYS A 53 8.44 -8.60 -1.76
N TYR A 54 8.37 -7.87 -2.86
CA TYR A 54 7.27 -6.94 -3.13
C TYR A 54 5.92 -7.67 -3.15
N PHE A 55 5.81 -8.75 -3.92
CA PHE A 55 4.55 -9.49 -4.04
C PHE A 55 4.02 -9.98 -2.70
N LEU A 56 4.87 -10.65 -1.90
CA LEU A 56 4.45 -11.23 -0.63
C LEU A 56 3.98 -10.17 0.36
N THR A 57 4.74 -9.08 0.49
CA THR A 57 4.39 -7.99 1.42
C THR A 57 3.13 -7.27 0.98
N GLN A 58 2.99 -6.96 -0.31
CA GLN A 58 1.83 -6.22 -0.80
C GLN A 58 0.56 -7.08 -0.88
N ALA A 59 0.68 -8.38 -1.16
CA ALA A 59 -0.44 -9.31 -1.11
C ALA A 59 -0.97 -9.46 0.33
N ALA A 60 -0.08 -9.61 1.31
CA ALA A 60 -0.46 -9.65 2.73
C ALA A 60 -1.15 -8.34 3.14
N ALA A 61 -0.61 -7.19 2.76
CA ALA A 61 -1.22 -5.90 3.04
C ALA A 61 -2.60 -5.76 2.37
N SER A 62 -2.75 -6.26 1.14
CA SER A 62 -4.02 -6.22 0.43
C SER A 62 -5.09 -7.11 1.07
N ALA A 63 -4.70 -8.30 1.53
CA ALA A 63 -5.57 -9.19 2.29
C ALA A 63 -6.05 -8.53 3.59
N LEU A 64 -5.18 -7.79 4.29
CA LEU A 64 -5.56 -7.03 5.49
C LEU A 64 -6.53 -5.88 5.18
N VAL A 65 -6.40 -5.19 4.04
CA VAL A 65 -7.39 -4.18 3.60
C VAL A 65 -8.77 -4.82 3.43
N LEU A 66 -8.85 -5.94 2.71
CA LEU A 66 -10.12 -6.67 2.58
C LEU A 66 -10.65 -7.13 3.93
N PHE A 67 -9.79 -7.72 4.76
CA PHE A 67 -10.19 -8.23 6.08
C PHE A 67 -10.75 -7.11 6.97
N SER A 68 -10.09 -5.95 7.01
CA SER A 68 -10.60 -4.76 7.69
C SER A 68 -11.99 -4.37 7.21
N SER A 69 -12.18 -4.29 5.88
CA SER A 69 -13.48 -3.90 5.30
C SER A 69 -14.58 -4.91 5.58
N MET A 70 -14.28 -6.21 5.52
CA MET A 70 -15.23 -7.29 5.82
C MET A 70 -15.62 -7.29 7.30
N ALA A 71 -14.65 -7.11 8.20
CA ALA A 71 -14.90 -7.01 9.63
C ALA A 71 -15.78 -5.80 9.97
N ASN A 72 -15.54 -4.65 9.33
CA ASN A 72 -16.37 -3.46 9.52
C ASN A 72 -17.79 -3.66 8.97
N ALA A 73 -17.91 -4.20 7.75
CA ALA A 73 -19.20 -4.48 7.13
C ALA A 73 -19.99 -5.55 7.89
N TRP A 74 -19.32 -6.53 8.49
CA TRP A 74 -19.96 -7.53 9.34
C TRP A 74 -20.62 -6.91 10.57
N GLN A 75 -19.99 -5.90 11.17
CA GLN A 75 -20.53 -5.23 12.37
C GLN A 75 -21.56 -4.13 12.05
N THR A 76 -21.36 -3.39 10.96
CA THR A 76 -22.12 -2.15 10.66
C THR A 76 -23.11 -2.32 9.51
N GLY A 77 -22.93 -3.35 8.68
CA GLY A 77 -23.67 -3.54 7.42
C GLY A 77 -23.22 -2.62 6.28
N GLN A 78 -22.18 -1.81 6.46
CA GLN A 78 -21.77 -0.75 5.53
C GLN A 78 -20.45 -1.07 4.83
N TRP A 79 -20.41 -0.78 3.53
CA TRP A 79 -19.22 -0.95 2.67
C TRP A 79 -18.62 0.37 2.18
N ASP A 80 -19.18 1.49 2.62
CA ASP A 80 -18.66 2.82 2.34
C ASP A 80 -17.30 3.01 3.02
N ILE A 81 -16.33 3.56 2.29
CA ILE A 81 -14.97 3.83 2.80
C ILE A 81 -15.01 4.81 3.98
N THR A 82 -15.91 5.79 3.95
CA THR A 82 -16.02 6.82 4.99
C THR A 82 -16.65 6.31 6.29
N GLN A 83 -17.25 5.11 6.27
CA GLN A 83 -17.96 4.52 7.40
C GLN A 83 -17.17 3.38 8.08
N LEU A 84 -15.86 3.56 8.20
CA LEU A 84 -15.02 2.69 9.02
C LEU A 84 -15.20 3.06 10.49
N THR A 85 -15.96 2.29 11.25
CA THR A 85 -16.34 2.67 12.63
C THR A 85 -15.96 1.63 13.68
N ASP A 86 -15.73 0.37 13.28
CA ASP A 86 -15.22 -0.63 14.20
C ASP A 86 -13.74 -0.35 14.54
N PRO A 87 -13.38 -0.18 15.83
CA PRO A 87 -12.00 0.14 16.23
C PRO A 87 -11.00 -0.96 15.83
N THR A 88 -11.42 -2.23 15.78
CA THR A 88 -10.51 -3.31 15.39
C THR A 88 -10.20 -3.24 13.89
N SER A 89 -11.20 -3.00 13.04
CA SER A 89 -11.04 -2.69 11.62
C SER A 89 -10.16 -1.47 11.39
N CYS A 90 -10.33 -0.37 12.14
CA CYS A 90 -9.46 0.80 12.02
C CYS A 90 -7.98 0.48 12.27
N LEU A 91 -7.69 -0.34 13.29
CA LEU A 91 -6.32 -0.77 13.59
C LEU A 91 -5.76 -1.68 12.49
N ILE A 92 -6.55 -2.63 12.01
CA ILE A 92 -6.17 -3.53 10.91
C ILE A 92 -5.90 -2.71 9.64
N LEU A 93 -6.78 -1.79 9.27
CA LEU A 93 -6.58 -0.91 8.12
C LEU A 93 -5.29 -0.10 8.25
N THR A 94 -5.06 0.48 9.43
CA THR A 94 -3.85 1.30 9.65
C THR A 94 -2.59 0.45 9.48
N SER A 95 -2.58 -0.79 9.98
CA SER A 95 -1.47 -1.73 9.76
C SER A 95 -1.31 -2.10 8.29
N ALA A 96 -2.40 -2.33 7.56
CA ALA A 96 -2.40 -2.69 6.16
C ALA A 96 -1.81 -1.57 5.30
N VAL A 97 -2.25 -0.32 5.54
CA VAL A 97 -1.73 0.84 4.84
C VAL A 97 -0.28 1.12 5.23
N ALA A 98 0.11 0.93 6.50
CA ALA A 98 1.50 1.04 6.94
C ALA A 98 2.42 0.06 6.18
N ILE A 99 2.00 -1.19 5.94
CA ILE A 99 2.74 -2.15 5.13
C ILE A 99 2.83 -1.68 3.66
N LYS A 100 1.71 -1.25 3.05
CA LYS A 100 1.71 -0.75 1.66
C LYS A 100 2.63 0.47 1.47
N LEU A 101 2.67 1.37 2.44
CA LEU A 101 3.53 2.55 2.42
C LEU A 101 4.97 2.26 2.84
N GLY A 102 5.26 1.12 3.48
CA GLY A 102 6.57 0.82 4.04
C GLY A 102 6.92 1.72 5.23
N LEU A 103 5.94 2.02 6.09
CA LEU A 103 6.17 2.72 7.36
C LEU A 103 6.82 1.76 8.37
N VAL A 104 7.50 2.30 9.38
CA VAL A 104 8.03 1.49 10.49
C VAL A 104 6.87 0.81 11.24
N PRO A 105 6.99 -0.49 11.62
CA PRO A 105 8.14 -1.40 11.49
C PRO A 105 8.22 -2.18 10.17
N PHE A 106 7.33 -1.93 9.22
CA PHE A 106 7.17 -2.67 7.96
C PHE A 106 8.01 -2.14 6.78
N HIS A 107 9.02 -1.32 7.04
CA HIS A 107 9.80 -0.62 6.01
C HIS A 107 10.83 -1.50 5.28
N PHE A 108 11.17 -2.68 5.83
CA PHE A 108 12.30 -3.51 5.35
C PHE A 108 12.19 -3.98 3.90
N TRP A 109 10.98 -4.12 3.34
CA TRP A 109 10.84 -4.52 1.94
C TRP A 109 11.27 -3.42 0.97
N PHE A 110 11.17 -2.15 1.38
CA PHE A 110 11.27 -1.03 0.46
C PHE A 110 12.69 -0.80 -0.07
N PRO A 111 13.76 -0.76 0.75
CA PRO A 111 15.13 -0.59 0.24
C PRO A 111 15.58 -1.71 -0.70
N GLU A 112 15.27 -2.96 -0.37
CA GLU A 112 15.67 -4.12 -1.18
C GLU A 112 14.97 -4.15 -2.54
N VAL A 113 13.68 -3.80 -2.56
CA VAL A 113 12.90 -3.73 -3.81
C VAL A 113 13.44 -2.60 -4.69
N LEU A 114 13.73 -1.42 -4.13
CA LEU A 114 14.32 -0.32 -4.88
C LEU A 114 15.67 -0.72 -5.50
N GLN A 115 16.52 -1.37 -4.72
CA GLN A 115 17.87 -1.78 -5.16
C GLN A 115 17.86 -2.87 -6.24
N GLY A 116 16.86 -3.76 -6.22
CA GLY A 116 16.68 -4.80 -7.25
C GLY A 116 15.98 -4.31 -8.51
N SER A 117 15.37 -3.12 -8.49
CA SER A 117 14.56 -2.59 -9.59
C SER A 117 15.33 -1.60 -10.48
N PRO A 118 15.00 -1.46 -11.78
CA PRO A 118 15.52 -0.37 -12.59
C PRO A 118 15.12 1.02 -12.06
N LEU A 119 15.94 2.04 -12.32
CA LEU A 119 15.75 3.38 -11.77
C LEU A 119 14.35 3.96 -12.07
N THR A 120 13.83 3.76 -13.28
CA THR A 120 12.51 4.26 -13.67
C THR A 120 11.37 3.60 -12.90
N THR A 121 11.51 2.32 -12.53
CA THR A 121 10.50 1.61 -11.71
C THR A 121 10.65 1.96 -10.24
N GLY A 122 11.88 2.19 -9.77
CA GLY A 122 12.13 2.74 -8.44
C GLY A 122 11.46 4.10 -8.25
N LEU A 123 11.53 4.98 -9.26
CA LEU A 123 10.81 6.26 -9.28
C LEU A 123 9.28 6.06 -9.17
N LEU A 124 8.71 5.12 -9.93
CA LEU A 124 7.26 4.84 -9.86
C LEU A 124 6.84 4.32 -8.48
N LEU A 125 7.64 3.43 -7.89
CA LEU A 125 7.42 2.86 -6.55
C LEU A 125 7.50 3.93 -5.44
N SER A 126 8.39 4.91 -5.58
CA SER A 126 8.56 5.98 -4.58
C SER A 126 7.55 7.12 -4.73
N THR A 127 6.85 7.24 -5.87
CA THR A 127 5.93 8.34 -6.16
C THR A 127 4.49 7.86 -6.36
N ILE A 128 4.13 7.42 -7.56
CA ILE A 128 2.76 7.10 -7.97
C ILE A 128 2.15 6.01 -7.10
N MET A 129 2.95 5.00 -6.73
CA MET A 129 2.47 3.88 -5.91
C MET A 129 2.16 4.25 -4.46
N LYS A 130 2.58 5.44 -4.00
CA LYS A 130 2.24 5.97 -2.67
C LYS A 130 0.87 6.66 -2.66
N LEU A 131 0.36 7.13 -3.81
CA LEU A 131 -0.89 7.89 -3.87
C LEU A 131 -2.12 7.07 -3.39
N PRO A 132 -2.37 5.84 -3.87
CA PRO A 132 -3.58 5.10 -3.50
C PRO A 132 -3.69 4.77 -2.00
N PRO A 133 -2.62 4.31 -1.33
CA PRO A 133 -2.68 4.13 0.13
C PRO A 133 -2.84 5.46 0.89
N ILE A 134 -2.24 6.56 0.43
CA ILE A 134 -2.42 7.89 1.04
C ILE A 134 -3.87 8.37 0.90
N THR A 135 -4.52 8.13 -0.24
CA THR A 135 -5.93 8.52 -0.39
C THR A 135 -6.85 7.73 0.54
N LEU A 136 -6.59 6.44 0.75
CA LEU A 136 -7.34 5.67 1.75
C LEU A 136 -7.13 6.17 3.17
N LEU A 137 -5.89 6.52 3.56
CA LEU A 137 -5.62 7.17 4.86
C LEU A 137 -6.40 8.48 4.99
N TYR A 138 -6.42 9.29 3.93
CA TYR A 138 -7.12 10.56 3.94
C TYR A 138 -8.63 10.37 4.13
N MET A 139 -9.25 9.51 3.32
CA MET A 139 -10.70 9.24 3.37
C MET A 139 -11.16 8.64 4.70
N THR A 140 -10.30 7.86 5.36
CA THR A 140 -10.61 7.22 6.65
C THR A 140 -10.10 8.00 7.86
N SER A 141 -9.36 9.10 7.66
CA SER A 141 -8.67 9.83 8.73
C SER A 141 -9.49 10.18 9.98
N PRO A 142 -10.80 10.51 9.90
CA PRO A 142 -11.59 10.80 11.10
C PRO A 142 -11.78 9.60 12.05
N SER A 143 -11.66 8.38 11.51
CA SER A 143 -11.87 7.12 12.25
C SER A 143 -10.61 6.50 12.83
N LEU A 144 -9.44 6.95 12.38
CA LEU A 144 -8.16 6.34 12.73
C LEU A 144 -7.62 6.91 14.04
N ASN A 145 -6.83 6.10 14.76
CA ASN A 145 -6.23 6.53 16.02
C ASN A 145 -5.04 7.50 15.76
N PRO A 146 -5.15 8.79 16.15
CA PRO A 146 -4.11 9.78 15.88
C PRO A 146 -2.80 9.51 16.64
N THR A 147 -2.87 8.91 17.82
CA THR A 147 -1.66 8.55 18.60
C THR A 147 -0.86 7.46 17.90
N LEU A 148 -1.53 6.47 17.31
CA LEU A 148 -0.88 5.43 16.52
C LEU A 148 -0.30 6.00 15.22
N LEU A 149 -1.03 6.87 14.49
CA LEU A 149 -0.51 7.47 13.26
C LEU A 149 0.72 8.36 13.51
N THR A 150 0.69 9.19 14.56
CA THR A 150 1.81 10.08 14.92
C THR A 150 3.02 9.29 15.40
N THR A 151 2.84 8.21 16.17
CA THR A 151 3.95 7.33 16.57
C THR A 151 4.59 6.65 15.36
N LEU A 152 3.81 6.11 14.42
CA LEU A 152 4.33 5.55 13.17
C LEU A 152 5.09 6.60 12.35
N ALA A 153 4.58 7.84 12.27
CA ALA A 153 5.22 8.92 11.53
C ALA A 153 6.56 9.33 12.13
N ILE A 154 6.63 9.55 13.45
CA ILE A 154 7.86 9.93 14.16
C ILE A 154 8.90 8.82 14.04
N LEU A 155 8.51 7.55 14.26
CA LEU A 155 9.41 6.41 14.13
C LEU A 155 9.93 6.26 12.70
N SER A 156 9.06 6.45 11.69
CA SER A 156 9.45 6.38 10.28
C SER A 156 10.43 7.49 9.89
N ALA A 157 10.20 8.72 10.36
CA ALA A 157 11.12 9.83 10.12
C ALA A 157 12.48 9.62 10.81
N ALA A 158 12.48 9.18 12.08
CA ALA A 158 13.70 8.95 12.85
C ALA A 158 14.54 7.80 12.26
N LEU A 159 13.93 6.63 12.00
CA LEU A 159 14.65 5.50 11.43
C LEU A 159 15.06 5.74 9.98
N GLY A 160 14.22 6.40 9.17
CA GLY A 160 14.58 6.79 7.81
C GLY A 160 15.77 7.74 7.77
N GLY A 161 15.85 8.70 8.71
CA GLY A 161 16.99 9.58 8.87
C GLY A 161 18.27 8.86 9.29
N TRP A 162 18.18 7.96 10.28
CA TRP A 162 19.34 7.21 10.75
C TRP A 162 19.86 6.18 9.75
N MET A 163 18.99 5.48 9.01
CA MET A 163 19.41 4.51 7.99
C MET A 163 20.03 5.17 6.75
N GLY A 164 19.83 6.47 6.57
CA GLY A 164 20.37 7.22 5.42
C GLY A 164 21.80 7.74 5.60
N LEU A 165 22.35 7.67 6.82
CA LEU A 165 23.73 8.06 7.16
C LEU A 165 24.69 6.88 7.01
#